data_AF-A0A2G2Z2U2-F1
#
_entry.id   AF-A0A2G2Z2U2-F1
#
_cell.length_a   1.000
_cell.length_b   1.000
_cell.length_c   1.000
_cell.angle_alpha   90.00
_cell.angle_beta   90.00
_cell.angle_gamma   90.00
#
_symmetry.space_group_name_H-M   'P 1'
#
loop_
_entity.id
_entity.type
_entity.pdbx_description
1 polymer ?
#
loop_
_entity_poly.entity_id
_entity_poly.type
_entity_poly.pdbx_seq_one_letter_code
_entity_poly.pdbx_strand_id
1 'polypeptide(L)'
;MEVKNVEEKQLTLDDHKQWRDCLMKDVEEITAYKFKNSDLLYQAFTHSSFQEDSASYERLEYIGDSVLNMLISKRHYFDYPDLAPGKLTTLRAANVDTEKLARVAIKYNLHNYLRHKKPLLKAQVIKYLLQPLITPEKLEVHPMTKLHELCQKNKLKLEFVGHQWEKTGEIEVFVDRKLVGKGKSSGKKTIAQNRAAHNAYNQVVRNLAEKVTIDDDQAASEDALMMQDTTSDGESFDEAPGCLMLRLLGHGPLSLPMCIK
;
A
#
# COMPACT_ATOMS: atom_id res chain seq x y z
N MET A 1 30.87 20.63 -25.82
CA MET A 1 30.21 21.07 -24.57
C MET A 1 30.98 20.47 -23.42
N GLU A 2 31.73 21.29 -22.71
CA GLU A 2 32.56 20.87 -21.58
C GLU A 2 31.70 20.40 -20.41
N VAL A 3 32.06 19.24 -19.88
CA VAL A 3 31.54 18.72 -18.62
C VAL A 3 32.17 19.58 -17.51
N LYS A 4 31.39 20.50 -16.94
CA LYS A 4 31.84 21.25 -15.77
C LYS A 4 31.88 20.29 -14.58
N ASN A 5 33.10 19.97 -14.15
CA ASN A 5 33.38 19.37 -12.85
C ASN A 5 32.66 20.18 -11.77
N VAL A 6 31.77 19.53 -11.04
CA VAL A 6 31.22 20.06 -9.80
C VAL A 6 32.33 19.90 -8.77
N GLU A 7 33.05 20.98 -8.48
CA GLU A 7 34.07 21.02 -7.45
C GLU A 7 33.47 20.57 -6.10
N GLU A 8 34.06 19.51 -5.53
CA GLU A 8 33.79 19.06 -4.17
C GLU A 8 34.14 20.19 -3.19
N LYS A 9 33.11 20.87 -2.68
CA LYS A 9 33.29 21.83 -1.60
C LYS A 9 33.52 21.06 -0.30
N GLN A 10 34.76 21.05 0.19
CA GLN A 10 35.11 20.52 1.51
C GLN A 10 34.26 21.25 2.57
N LEU A 11 33.38 20.53 3.28
CA LEU A 11 32.57 21.12 4.36
C LEU A 11 33.49 21.70 5.44
N THR A 12 33.22 22.92 5.90
CA THR A 12 34.02 23.55 6.96
C THR A 12 33.70 22.94 8.33
N LEU A 13 34.60 23.10 9.31
CA LEU A 13 34.36 22.65 10.70
C LEU A 13 33.11 23.29 11.31
N ASP A 14 32.81 24.52 10.91
CA ASP A 14 31.61 25.25 11.34
C ASP A 14 30.33 24.63 10.75
N ASP A 15 30.37 24.21 9.49
CA ASP A 15 29.24 23.49 8.85
C ASP A 15 28.95 22.16 9.56
N HIS A 16 29.99 21.46 10.01
CA HIS A 16 29.84 20.20 10.74
C HIS A 16 29.20 20.38 12.12
N LYS A 17 29.61 21.41 12.86
CA LYS A 17 29.04 21.70 14.18
C LYS A 17 27.59 22.13 14.04
N GLN A 18 27.30 23.04 13.11
CA GLN A 18 25.95 23.51 12.85
C GLN A 18 25.01 22.36 12.44
N TRP A 19 25.46 21.45 11.58
CA TRP A 19 24.67 20.26 11.20
C TRP A 19 24.31 19.40 12.41
N ARG A 20 25.26 19.14 13.32
CA ARG A 20 25.01 18.34 14.54
C ARG A 20 23.97 18.98 15.45
N ASP A 21 24.08 20.29 15.65
CA ASP A 21 23.19 21.04 16.54
C ASP A 21 21.75 21.08 15.99
N CYS A 22 21.59 21.33 14.68
CA CYS A 22 20.29 21.30 14.02
C CYS A 22 19.67 19.89 14.02
N LEU A 23 20.45 18.86 13.63
CA LEU A 23 19.99 17.48 13.62
C LEU A 23 19.51 17.03 15.01
N MET A 24 20.30 17.32 16.05
CA MET A 24 19.96 16.96 17.42
C MET A 24 18.63 17.60 17.82
N LYS A 25 18.53 18.92 17.68
CA LYS A 25 17.34 19.66 18.10
C LYS A 25 16.08 19.14 17.41
N ASP A 26 16.11 19.04 16.08
CA ASP A 26 14.93 18.68 15.29
C ASP A 26 14.52 17.23 15.52
N VAL A 27 15.46 16.28 15.58
CA VAL A 27 15.11 14.86 15.78
C VAL A 27 14.60 14.60 17.20
N GLU A 28 15.16 15.26 18.21
CA GLU A 28 14.63 15.16 19.58
C GLU A 28 13.22 15.75 19.70
N GLU A 29 12.92 16.81 18.95
CA GLU A 29 11.57 17.39 18.87
C GLU A 29 10.60 16.45 18.16
N ILE A 30 10.98 15.90 17.00
CA ILE A 30 10.15 14.97 16.21
C ILE A 30 9.86 13.68 16.98
N THR A 31 10.87 13.12 17.65
CA THR A 31 10.76 11.83 18.35
C THR A 31 10.29 11.96 19.79
N ALA A 32 10.25 13.19 20.32
CA ALA A 32 10.05 13.46 21.75
C ALA A 32 11.00 12.66 22.66
N TYR A 33 12.20 12.33 22.17
CA TYR A 33 13.21 11.55 22.87
C TYR A 33 14.50 12.34 23.01
N LYS A 34 15.14 12.24 24.19
CA LYS A 34 16.46 12.84 24.44
C LYS A 34 17.56 11.80 24.31
N PHE A 35 18.49 12.02 23.38
CA PHE A 35 19.54 11.04 23.10
C PHE A 35 20.60 11.03 24.21
N LYS A 36 20.79 9.87 24.84
CA LYS A 36 21.89 9.67 25.81
C LYS A 36 23.27 9.67 25.14
N ASN A 37 23.32 9.15 23.92
CA ASN A 37 24.54 9.09 23.12
C ASN A 37 24.26 9.70 21.74
N SER A 38 24.75 10.93 21.55
CA SER A 38 24.59 11.70 20.32
C SER A 38 25.35 11.10 19.13
N ASP A 39 26.43 10.34 19.37
CA ASP A 39 27.21 9.74 18.29
C ASP A 39 26.39 8.68 17.54
N LEU A 40 25.50 7.96 18.23
CA LEU A 40 24.57 7.02 17.59
C LEU A 40 23.58 7.74 16.67
N LEU A 41 23.14 8.95 17.05
CA LEU A 41 22.29 9.78 16.19
C LEU A 41 23.07 10.23 14.95
N TYR A 42 24.31 10.71 15.11
CA TYR A 42 25.13 11.14 13.98
C TYR A 42 25.46 9.98 13.04
N GLN A 43 25.73 8.80 13.58
CA GLN A 43 25.93 7.56 12.83
C GLN A 43 24.66 7.19 12.04
N ALA A 44 23.47 7.29 12.66
CA ALA A 44 22.20 6.96 12.00
C ALA A 44 21.90 7.83 10.76
N PHE A 45 22.49 9.03 10.66
CA PHE A 45 22.34 9.94 9.54
C PHE A 45 23.57 9.99 8.61
N THR A 46 24.37 8.92 8.60
CA THR A 46 25.61 8.86 7.81
C THR A 46 25.66 7.60 6.97
N HIS A 47 25.64 7.77 5.65
CA HIS A 47 25.76 6.68 4.69
C HIS A 47 27.23 6.28 4.51
N SER A 48 27.49 5.00 4.22
CA SER A 48 28.84 4.43 4.05
C SER A 48 29.69 5.12 2.98
N SER A 49 29.06 5.79 2.01
CA SER A 49 29.75 6.60 0.99
C SER A 49 30.21 7.99 1.45
N PHE A 50 29.84 8.46 2.64
CA PHE A 50 30.17 9.81 3.08
C PHE A 50 31.67 9.99 3.37
N GLN A 51 32.25 9.09 4.15
CA GLN A 51 33.66 9.08 4.49
C GLN A 51 34.12 7.64 4.68
N GLU A 52 35.22 7.30 4.03
CA GLU A 52 35.89 6.00 4.19
C GLU A 52 36.24 5.81 5.68
N ASP A 53 35.95 4.64 6.24
CA ASP A 53 36.09 4.29 7.67
C ASP A 53 35.20 5.04 8.68
N SER A 54 34.21 5.81 8.23
CA SER A 54 33.20 6.37 9.15
C SER A 54 32.15 5.33 9.56
N ALA A 55 31.70 5.40 10.80
CA ALA A 55 30.60 4.57 11.27
C ALA A 55 29.33 4.92 10.47
N SER A 56 28.85 3.97 9.66
CA SER A 56 27.64 4.09 8.86
C SER A 56 26.39 3.68 9.63
N TYR A 57 25.22 4.06 9.13
CA TYR A 57 23.94 3.66 9.72
C TYR A 57 23.64 2.16 9.59
N GLU A 58 24.33 1.41 8.72
CA GLU A 58 23.95 0.05 8.28
C GLU A 58 23.82 -0.94 9.46
N ARG A 59 24.71 -0.84 10.46
CA ARG A 59 24.61 -1.68 11.67
C ARG A 59 23.42 -1.31 12.56
N LEU A 60 23.12 -0.01 12.66
CA LEU A 60 21.98 0.48 13.41
C LEU A 60 20.67 0.10 12.69
N GLU A 61 20.66 0.17 11.37
CA GLU A 61 19.55 -0.28 10.53
C GLU A 61 19.26 -1.76 10.74
N TYR A 62 20.28 -2.63 10.70
CA TYR A 62 20.11 -4.07 10.90
C TYR A 62 19.36 -4.42 12.20
N ILE A 63 19.76 -3.78 13.31
CA ILE A 63 19.12 -3.98 14.61
C ILE A 63 17.75 -3.27 14.66
N GLY A 64 17.67 -2.05 14.13
CA GLY A 64 16.46 -1.24 14.12
C GLY A 64 15.32 -1.90 13.34
N ASP A 65 15.62 -2.54 12.22
CA ASP A 65 14.65 -3.28 11.41
C ASP A 65 14.05 -4.45 12.19
N SER A 66 14.88 -5.20 12.91
CA SER A 66 14.45 -6.30 13.78
C SER A 66 13.54 -5.81 14.92
N VAL A 67 13.92 -4.70 15.56
CA VAL A 67 13.12 -4.07 16.63
C VAL A 67 11.77 -3.59 16.10
N LEU A 68 11.75 -2.86 14.98
CA LEU A 68 10.54 -2.34 14.36
C LEU A 68 9.58 -3.48 13.98
N ASN A 69 10.11 -4.51 13.32
CA ASN A 69 9.35 -5.70 12.95
C ASN A 69 8.78 -6.41 14.18
N MET A 70 9.53 -6.51 15.28
CA MET A 70 9.05 -7.09 16.53
C MET A 70 7.91 -6.26 17.14
N LEU A 71 8.05 -4.93 17.22
CA LEU A 71 7.04 -4.04 17.79
C LEU A 71 5.71 -4.12 17.02
N ILE A 72 5.79 -4.11 15.69
CA ILE A 72 4.60 -4.21 14.83
C ILE A 72 3.99 -5.61 14.89
N SER A 73 4.82 -6.66 14.89
CA SER A 73 4.35 -8.05 15.08
C SER A 73 3.61 -8.20 16.42
N LYS A 74 4.18 -7.65 17.50
CA LYS A 74 3.56 -7.65 18.83
C LYS A 74 2.22 -6.94 18.80
N ARG A 75 2.15 -5.75 18.19
CA ARG A 75 0.90 -4.99 18.07
C ARG A 75 -0.17 -5.78 17.30
N HIS A 76 0.17 -6.32 16.13
CA HIS A 76 -0.75 -7.12 15.33
C HIS A 76 -1.24 -8.38 16.05
N TYR A 77 -0.35 -9.05 16.80
CA TYR A 77 -0.72 -10.24 17.56
C TYR A 77 -1.82 -9.95 18.60
N PHE A 78 -1.71 -8.83 19.32
CA PHE A 78 -2.71 -8.45 20.33
C PHE A 78 -3.97 -7.81 19.73
N ASP A 79 -3.83 -7.01 18.66
CA ASP A 79 -4.97 -6.33 18.04
C ASP A 79 -5.81 -7.29 17.18
N TYR A 80 -5.23 -8.37 16.66
CA TYR A 80 -5.87 -9.32 15.76
C TYR A 80 -5.68 -10.79 16.20
N PRO A 81 -6.21 -11.21 17.36
CA PRO A 81 -5.99 -12.54 17.92
C PRO A 81 -6.52 -13.68 17.04
N ASP A 82 -7.57 -13.43 16.25
CA ASP A 82 -8.21 -14.42 15.38
C ASP A 82 -7.58 -14.51 13.97
N LEU A 83 -6.57 -13.68 13.69
CA LEU A 83 -5.95 -13.63 12.38
C LEU A 83 -4.88 -14.72 12.23
N ALA A 84 -4.98 -15.51 11.16
CA ALA A 84 -4.04 -16.61 10.93
C ALA A 84 -2.59 -16.10 10.76
N PRO A 85 -1.56 -16.88 11.16
CA PRO A 85 -0.16 -16.48 11.11
C PRO A 85 0.31 -15.97 9.74
N GLY A 86 -0.15 -16.60 8.66
CA GLY A 86 0.15 -16.16 7.29
C GLY A 86 -0.38 -14.75 7.00
N LYS A 87 -1.61 -14.44 7.43
CA LYS A 87 -2.22 -13.11 7.24
C LYS A 87 -1.58 -12.06 8.14
N LEU A 88 -1.14 -12.41 9.35
CA LEU A 88 -0.33 -11.51 10.20
C LEU A 88 1.01 -11.17 9.54
N THR A 89 1.62 -12.11 8.83
CA THR A 89 2.87 -11.92 8.09
C THR A 89 2.66 -10.98 6.91
N THR A 90 1.61 -11.20 6.11
CA THR A 90 1.22 -10.27 5.02
C THR A 90 0.90 -8.88 5.55
N LEU A 91 0.15 -8.79 6.66
CA LEU A 91 -0.20 -7.51 7.28
C LEU A 91 1.06 -6.77 7.77
N ARG A 92 2.02 -7.47 8.37
CA ARG A 92 3.30 -6.88 8.77
C ARG A 92 4.07 -6.35 7.56
N ALA A 93 4.25 -7.17 6.51
CA ALA A 93 4.95 -6.74 5.30
C ALA A 93 4.27 -5.55 4.62
N ALA A 94 2.93 -5.51 4.63
CA ALA A 94 2.18 -4.38 4.10
C ALA A 94 2.37 -3.09 4.93
N ASN A 95 2.64 -3.17 6.23
CA ASN A 95 2.81 -1.99 7.10
C ASN A 95 4.28 -1.56 7.28
N VAL A 96 5.22 -2.50 7.15
CA VAL A 96 6.66 -2.26 7.26
C VAL A 96 7.30 -2.44 5.90
N ASP A 97 7.32 -1.35 5.14
CA ASP A 97 7.86 -1.34 3.78
C ASP A 97 8.78 -0.13 3.59
N THR A 98 9.83 -0.31 2.79
CA THR A 98 10.85 0.70 2.50
C THR A 98 10.22 1.99 1.97
N GLU A 99 9.22 1.91 1.09
CA GLU A 99 8.57 3.12 0.55
C GLU A 99 7.83 3.89 1.65
N LYS A 100 7.15 3.18 2.56
CA LYS A 100 6.42 3.80 3.67
C LYS A 100 7.36 4.49 4.65
N LEU A 101 8.50 3.86 4.95
CA LEU A 101 9.53 4.45 5.81
C LEU A 101 10.18 5.68 5.16
N ALA A 102 10.48 5.61 3.86
CA ALA A 102 11.01 6.74 3.10
C ALA A 102 10.04 7.94 3.10
N ARG A 103 8.73 7.66 2.94
CA ARG A 103 7.68 8.69 3.03
C ARG A 103 7.61 9.37 4.40
N VAL A 104 7.77 8.60 5.47
CA VAL A 104 7.86 9.15 6.83
C VAL A 104 9.09 10.05 6.97
N ALA A 105 10.25 9.61 6.47
CA ALA A 105 11.47 10.41 6.50
C ALA A 105 11.36 11.71 5.68
N ILE A 106 10.64 11.69 4.56
CA ILE A 106 10.34 12.90 3.77
C ILE A 106 9.38 13.81 4.51
N LYS A 107 8.28 13.27 5.05
CA LYS A 107 7.26 14.03 5.79
C LYS A 107 7.86 14.83 6.95
N TYR A 108 8.86 14.26 7.62
CA TYR A 108 9.56 14.91 8.74
C TYR A 108 10.88 15.59 8.32
N ASN A 109 11.13 15.77 7.01
CA ASN A 109 12.33 16.41 6.47
C ASN A 109 13.67 15.79 6.90
N LEU A 110 13.64 14.55 7.39
CA LEU A 110 14.82 13.87 7.92
C LEU A 110 15.87 13.56 6.84
N HIS A 111 15.42 13.33 5.61
CA HIS A 111 16.28 13.11 4.44
C HIS A 111 17.27 14.25 4.19
N ASN A 112 16.95 15.49 4.60
CA ASN A 112 17.85 16.65 4.44
C ASN A 112 19.09 16.56 5.33
N TYR A 113 19.04 15.76 6.40
CA TYR A 113 20.16 15.58 7.31
C TYR A 113 21.08 14.43 6.90
N LEU A 114 20.68 13.58 5.95
CA LEU A 114 21.46 12.40 5.56
C LEU A 114 22.74 12.80 4.84
N ARG A 115 23.89 12.45 5.43
CA ARG A 115 25.20 12.69 4.83
C ARG A 115 25.57 11.53 3.89
N HIS A 116 25.79 11.83 2.61
CA HIS A 116 26.22 10.85 1.60
C HIS A 116 26.92 11.54 0.42
N LYS A 117 27.80 10.81 -0.29
CA LYS A 117 28.41 11.27 -1.56
C LYS A 117 27.68 10.80 -2.82
N LYS A 118 26.63 9.99 -2.66
CA LYS A 118 25.82 9.54 -3.80
C LYS A 118 25.03 10.74 -4.37
N PRO A 119 24.78 10.82 -5.68
CA PRO A 119 23.90 11.86 -6.21
C PRO A 119 22.51 11.74 -5.57
N LEU A 120 21.97 12.87 -5.09
CA LEU A 120 20.67 12.94 -4.43
C LEU A 120 19.58 12.24 -5.26
N LEU A 121 18.63 11.62 -4.54
CA LEU A 121 17.34 11.29 -5.11
C LEU A 121 16.74 12.57 -5.69
N LYS A 122 16.64 12.64 -7.02
CA LYS A 122 16.14 13.83 -7.73
C LYS A 122 14.79 14.24 -7.15
N ALA A 123 14.45 15.53 -7.22
CA ALA A 123 13.14 16.06 -6.80
C ALA A 123 11.93 15.25 -7.37
N GLN A 124 12.13 14.58 -8.51
CA GLN A 124 11.18 13.66 -9.12
C GLN A 124 10.84 12.43 -8.25
N VAL A 125 11.82 11.85 -7.55
CA VAL A 125 11.62 10.70 -6.65
C VAL A 125 10.83 11.13 -5.40
N ILE A 126 11.18 12.29 -4.83
CA ILE A 126 10.44 12.86 -3.70
C ILE A 126 8.99 13.15 -4.12
N LYS A 127 8.77 13.71 -5.30
CA LYS A 127 7.42 13.94 -5.85
C LYS A 127 6.61 12.64 -5.94
N TYR A 128 7.22 11.53 -6.37
CA TYR A 128 6.55 10.22 -6.42
C TYR A 128 6.18 9.73 -5.01
N LEU A 129 7.09 9.83 -4.05
CA LEU A 129 6.84 9.46 -2.65
C LEU A 129 5.77 10.34 -1.98
N LEU A 130 5.49 11.53 -2.50
CA LEU A 130 4.41 12.38 -2.00
C LEU A 130 3.03 12.05 -2.61
N GLN A 131 2.95 11.23 -3.66
CA GLN A 131 1.67 10.82 -4.26
C GLN A 131 0.93 9.81 -3.37
N PRO A 132 -0.41 9.70 -3.43
CA PRO A 132 -1.15 8.70 -2.65
C PRO A 132 -0.64 7.28 -2.91
N LEU A 133 -0.33 6.52 -1.84
CA LEU A 133 0.03 5.08 -1.94
C LEU A 133 -1.11 4.25 -2.55
N ILE A 134 -2.33 4.65 -2.22
CA ILE A 134 -3.57 4.05 -2.71
C ILE A 134 -4.29 5.16 -3.45
N THR A 135 -4.47 4.99 -4.75
CA THR A 135 -5.32 5.87 -5.56
C THR A 135 -6.76 5.36 -5.52
N PRO A 136 -7.77 6.21 -5.77
CA PRO A 136 -9.17 5.78 -5.80
C PRO A 136 -9.42 4.61 -6.75
N GLU A 137 -8.65 4.51 -7.84
CA GLU A 137 -8.76 3.46 -8.85
C GLU A 137 -8.20 2.12 -8.35
N LYS A 138 -7.14 2.17 -7.52
CA LYS A 138 -6.55 0.98 -6.88
C LYS A 138 -7.35 0.50 -5.68
N LEU A 139 -8.26 1.33 -5.15
CA LEU A 139 -9.14 0.93 -4.06
C LEU A 139 -10.16 -0.07 -4.61
N GLU A 140 -9.86 -1.36 -4.47
CA GLU A 140 -10.82 -2.40 -4.83
C GLU A 140 -12.08 -2.27 -3.97
N VAL A 141 -13.13 -1.73 -4.59
CA VAL A 141 -14.46 -1.73 -3.99
C VAL A 141 -14.90 -3.18 -3.82
N HIS A 142 -15.29 -3.54 -2.60
CA HIS A 142 -15.68 -4.90 -2.23
C HIS A 142 -16.75 -5.45 -3.21
N PRO A 143 -16.67 -6.72 -3.66
CA PRO A 143 -17.54 -7.25 -4.72
C PRO A 143 -19.04 -7.09 -4.47
N MET A 144 -19.45 -7.17 -3.20
CA MET A 144 -20.83 -6.94 -2.78
C MET A 144 -21.28 -5.51 -3.09
N THR A 145 -20.43 -4.53 -2.77
CA THR A 145 -20.70 -3.11 -2.98
C THR A 145 -20.77 -2.80 -4.47
N LYS A 146 -19.81 -3.30 -5.27
CA LYS A 146 -19.82 -3.17 -6.73
C LYS A 146 -21.12 -3.69 -7.34
N LEU A 147 -21.58 -4.87 -6.91
CA LEU A 147 -22.81 -5.46 -7.41
C LEU A 147 -24.06 -4.68 -6.98
N HIS A 148 -24.13 -4.24 -5.72
CA HIS A 148 -25.24 -3.42 -5.25
C HIS A 148 -25.36 -2.09 -6.01
N GLU A 149 -24.24 -1.38 -6.18
CA GLU A 149 -24.20 -0.13 -6.94
C GLU A 149 -24.60 -0.34 -8.40
N LEU A 150 -24.10 -1.40 -9.05
CA LEU A 150 -24.45 -1.74 -10.42
C LEU A 150 -25.95 -2.01 -10.58
N CYS A 151 -26.55 -2.79 -9.66
CA CYS A 151 -27.97 -3.08 -9.69
C CYS A 151 -28.81 -1.84 -9.39
N GLN A 152 -28.43 -1.03 -8.41
CA GLN A 152 -29.14 0.20 -8.04
C GLN A 152 -29.15 1.21 -9.20
N LYS A 153 -28.00 1.44 -9.84
CA LYS A 153 -27.86 2.37 -10.97
C LYS A 153 -28.75 1.96 -12.16
N ASN A 154 -28.87 0.66 -12.40
CA ASN A 154 -29.66 0.09 -13.50
C ASN A 154 -31.09 -0.33 -13.08
N LYS A 155 -31.52 0.00 -11.85
CA LYS A 155 -32.84 -0.34 -11.29
C LYS A 155 -33.17 -1.83 -11.33
N LEU A 156 -32.16 -2.69 -11.19
CA LEU A 156 -32.30 -4.16 -11.20
C LEU A 156 -32.57 -4.67 -9.79
N LYS A 157 -33.42 -5.70 -9.66
CA LYS A 157 -33.73 -6.32 -8.36
C LYS A 157 -32.72 -7.42 -8.03
N LEU A 158 -31.92 -7.24 -6.98
CA LEU A 158 -30.88 -8.17 -6.53
C LEU A 158 -31.34 -9.02 -5.34
N GLU A 159 -31.15 -10.34 -5.41
CA GLU A 159 -31.52 -11.31 -4.38
C GLU A 159 -30.41 -12.34 -4.15
N PHE A 160 -30.07 -12.60 -2.88
CA PHE A 160 -29.13 -13.65 -2.48
C PHE A 160 -29.90 -14.82 -1.89
N VAL A 161 -29.70 -16.01 -2.44
CA VAL A 161 -30.40 -17.23 -2.05
C VAL A 161 -29.39 -18.25 -1.53
N GLY A 162 -29.66 -18.79 -0.34
CA GLY A 162 -28.78 -19.74 0.34
C GLY A 162 -29.56 -20.84 1.05
N HIS A 163 -30.69 -21.28 0.49
CA HIS A 163 -31.64 -22.18 1.15
C HIS A 163 -31.07 -23.55 1.54
N GLN A 164 -29.91 -23.94 0.99
CA GLN A 164 -29.22 -25.19 1.30
C GLN A 164 -27.79 -24.99 1.79
N TRP A 165 -27.46 -23.79 2.29
CA TRP A 165 -26.10 -23.43 2.74
C TRP A 165 -25.45 -24.50 3.63
N GLU A 166 -26.17 -25.01 4.63
CA GLU A 166 -25.66 -26.00 5.58
C GLU A 166 -25.28 -27.35 4.94
N LYS A 167 -25.83 -27.66 3.76
CA LYS A 167 -25.60 -28.92 3.03
C LYS A 167 -24.60 -28.75 1.89
N THR A 168 -24.69 -27.66 1.14
CA THR A 168 -23.92 -27.46 -0.08
C THR A 168 -22.78 -26.46 0.07
N GLY A 169 -22.84 -25.58 1.08
CA GLY A 169 -21.92 -24.45 1.22
C GLY A 169 -22.00 -23.48 0.04
N GLU A 170 -23.14 -23.44 -0.67
CA GLU A 170 -23.33 -22.60 -1.86
C GLU A 170 -24.31 -21.46 -1.62
N ILE A 171 -24.01 -20.31 -2.22
CA ILE A 171 -24.84 -19.13 -2.31
C ILE A 171 -25.05 -18.80 -3.77
N GLU A 172 -26.29 -18.52 -4.12
CA GLU A 172 -26.71 -18.13 -5.45
C GLU A 172 -27.18 -16.68 -5.43
N VAL A 173 -26.99 -16.00 -6.55
CA VAL A 173 -27.34 -14.59 -6.73
C VAL A 173 -28.23 -14.46 -7.95
N PHE A 174 -29.38 -13.85 -7.73
CA PHE A 174 -30.37 -13.59 -8.75
C PHE A 174 -30.51 -12.09 -8.98
N VAL A 175 -30.58 -11.69 -10.25
CA VAL A 175 -30.89 -10.32 -10.67
C VAL A 175 -32.07 -10.39 -11.62
N ASP A 176 -33.14 -9.66 -11.30
CA ASP A 176 -34.44 -9.72 -12.00
C ASP A 176 -34.96 -11.15 -12.20
N ARG A 177 -34.84 -11.98 -11.16
CA ARG A 177 -35.21 -13.41 -11.14
C ARG A 177 -34.38 -14.33 -12.05
N LYS A 178 -33.32 -13.82 -12.71
CA LYS A 178 -32.35 -14.63 -13.44
C LYS A 178 -31.14 -14.93 -12.57
N LEU A 179 -30.72 -16.20 -12.52
CA LEU A 179 -29.48 -16.59 -11.85
C LEU A 179 -28.29 -15.95 -12.57
N VAL A 180 -27.50 -15.16 -11.87
CA VAL A 180 -26.34 -14.44 -12.44
C VAL A 180 -25.02 -14.79 -11.78
N GLY A 181 -25.01 -15.38 -10.58
CA GLY A 181 -23.78 -15.77 -9.91
C GLY A 181 -23.96 -16.88 -8.88
N LYS A 182 -22.90 -17.64 -8.65
CA LYS A 182 -22.81 -18.63 -7.58
C LYS A 182 -21.47 -18.53 -6.86
N GLY A 183 -21.44 -18.90 -5.59
CA GLY A 183 -20.23 -18.94 -4.79
C GLY A 183 -20.30 -20.03 -3.76
N LYS A 184 -19.21 -20.79 -3.63
CA LYS A 184 -19.09 -21.90 -2.68
C LYS A 184 -18.00 -21.63 -1.64
N SER A 185 -18.24 -22.02 -0.40
CA SER A 185 -17.21 -22.06 0.65
C SER A 185 -17.57 -23.08 1.72
N SER A 186 -16.58 -23.87 2.15
CA SER A 186 -16.73 -24.88 3.19
C SER A 186 -16.67 -24.31 4.61
N GLY A 187 -16.29 -23.04 4.76
CA GLY A 187 -16.00 -22.43 6.06
C GLY A 187 -16.96 -21.31 6.44
N LYS A 188 -16.90 -20.19 5.72
CA LYS A 188 -17.63 -18.97 6.07
C LYS A 188 -18.63 -18.57 4.98
N LYS A 189 -19.89 -18.35 5.37
CA LYS A 189 -20.97 -17.90 4.48
C LYS A 189 -20.61 -16.60 3.75
N THR A 190 -19.91 -15.69 4.42
CA THR A 190 -19.44 -14.41 3.85
C THR A 190 -18.49 -14.60 2.67
N ILE A 191 -17.62 -15.62 2.70
CA ILE A 191 -16.70 -15.92 1.60
C ILE A 191 -17.48 -16.41 0.37
N ALA A 192 -18.46 -17.30 0.60
CA ALA A 192 -19.33 -17.76 -0.49
C ALA A 192 -20.17 -16.63 -1.07
N GLN A 193 -20.71 -15.75 -0.23
CA GLN A 193 -21.43 -14.55 -0.66
C GLN A 193 -20.55 -13.62 -1.50
N ASN A 194 -19.31 -13.37 -1.08
CA ASN A 194 -18.38 -12.50 -1.83
C ASN A 194 -18.01 -13.09 -3.19
N ARG A 195 -17.77 -14.40 -3.26
CA ARG A 195 -17.52 -15.12 -4.51
C ARG A 195 -18.75 -15.07 -5.42
N ALA A 196 -19.93 -15.29 -4.87
CA ALA A 196 -21.18 -15.24 -5.62
C ALA A 196 -21.45 -13.83 -6.15
N ALA A 197 -21.19 -12.80 -5.35
CA ALA A 197 -21.32 -11.40 -5.74
C ALA A 197 -20.32 -11.00 -6.84
N HIS A 198 -19.07 -11.46 -6.76
CA HIS A 198 -18.06 -11.21 -7.80
C HIS A 198 -18.46 -11.85 -9.14
N ASN A 199 -18.88 -13.11 -9.13
CA ASN A 199 -19.38 -13.79 -10.33
C ASN A 199 -20.62 -13.10 -10.91
N ALA A 200 -21.56 -12.73 -10.04
CA ALA A 200 -22.77 -12.01 -10.43
C ALA A 200 -22.46 -10.64 -11.05
N TYR A 201 -21.51 -9.88 -10.49
CA TYR A 201 -21.10 -8.59 -11.03
C TYR A 201 -20.62 -8.73 -12.48
N ASN A 202 -19.68 -9.65 -12.74
CA ASN A 202 -19.15 -9.87 -14.09
C ASN A 202 -20.24 -10.30 -15.08
N GLN A 203 -21.17 -11.16 -14.66
CA GLN A 203 -22.27 -11.59 -15.51
C GLN A 203 -23.28 -10.47 -15.80
N VAL A 204 -23.61 -9.64 -14.82
CA VAL A 204 -24.54 -8.51 -15.01
C VAL A 204 -23.93 -7.47 -15.92
N VAL A 205 -22.64 -7.17 -15.78
CA VAL A 205 -21.92 -6.26 -16.69
C VAL A 205 -22.00 -6.77 -18.13
N ARG A 206 -21.77 -8.07 -18.37
CA ARG A 206 -21.92 -8.68 -19.70
C ARG A 206 -23.34 -8.58 -20.23
N ASN A 207 -24.33 -8.96 -19.42
CA ASN A 207 -25.74 -8.89 -19.82
C ASN A 207 -26.18 -7.45 -20.16
N LEU A 208 -25.60 -6.43 -19.50
CA LEU A 208 -25.87 -5.03 -19.82
C LEU A 208 -25.19 -4.59 -21.11
N ALA A 209 -23.95 -5.05 -21.37
CA ALA A 209 -23.27 -4.80 -22.63
C ALA A 209 -24.01 -5.44 -23.83
N GLU A 210 -24.52 -6.66 -23.66
CA GLU A 210 -25.33 -7.37 -24.66
C GLU A 210 -26.70 -6.70 -24.91
N LYS A 211 -27.26 -5.98 -23.94
CA LYS A 211 -28.51 -5.21 -24.13
C LYS A 211 -28.29 -3.96 -24.97
N VAL A 212 -27.16 -3.29 -24.82
CA VAL A 212 -26.81 -2.10 -25.63
C VAL A 212 -26.70 -2.45 -27.11
N THR A 213 -26.12 -3.61 -27.44
CA THR A 213 -25.98 -4.06 -28.83
C THR A 213 -27.31 -4.44 -29.51
N ILE A 214 -28.34 -4.83 -28.74
CA ILE A 214 -29.66 -5.18 -29.29
C ILE A 214 -30.49 -3.93 -29.61
N ASP A 215 -30.30 -2.84 -28.86
CA ASP A 215 -30.96 -1.57 -29.14
C ASP A 215 -30.32 -0.83 -30.34
N ASP A 216 -29.04 -1.10 -30.65
CA ASP A 216 -28.34 -0.57 -31.83
C ASP A 216 -28.62 -1.37 -33.13
N ASP A 217 -28.97 -2.66 -33.04
CA ASP A 217 -29.31 -3.50 -34.20
C ASP A 217 -30.69 -3.17 -34.82
N GLN A 218 -31.53 -2.37 -34.15
CA GLN A 218 -32.72 -1.76 -34.79
C GLN A 218 -32.43 -0.40 -35.44
N ALA A 219 -31.21 0.13 -35.34
CA ALA A 219 -30.84 1.47 -35.82
C ALA A 219 -29.76 1.50 -36.92
N ALA A 220 -29.13 0.38 -37.28
CA ALA A 220 -28.04 0.35 -38.27
C ALA A 220 -28.26 -0.68 -39.39
N SER A 221 -29.27 -0.44 -40.24
CA SER A 221 -29.13 -0.78 -41.66
C SER A 221 -28.23 0.27 -42.31
N GLU A 222 -27.14 -0.19 -42.95
CA GLU A 222 -26.13 0.59 -43.71
C GLU A 222 -25.04 1.28 -42.87
N ASP A 223 -23.93 0.57 -42.57
CA ASP A 223 -22.66 0.74 -43.30
C ASP A 223 -21.42 0.12 -42.59
N ALA A 224 -20.67 -0.65 -43.38
CA ALA A 224 -19.21 -0.84 -43.38
C ALA A 224 -18.45 -1.52 -42.19
N LEU A 225 -18.32 -2.84 -42.29
CA LEU A 225 -17.07 -3.60 -42.59
C LEU A 225 -15.69 -2.95 -42.27
N MET A 226 -14.92 -3.55 -41.33
CA MET A 226 -13.52 -4.08 -41.49
C MET A 226 -12.66 -3.98 -40.21
N MET A 227 -12.21 -5.13 -39.70
CA MET A 227 -10.82 -5.54 -39.35
C MET A 227 -10.71 -6.41 -38.08
N GLN A 228 -9.81 -7.39 -38.20
CA GLN A 228 -9.71 -8.66 -37.46
C GLN A 228 -8.67 -8.64 -36.31
N ASP A 229 -8.80 -9.67 -35.45
CA ASP A 229 -7.79 -10.46 -34.71
C ASP A 229 -6.83 -9.81 -33.69
N THR A 230 -6.82 -10.33 -32.44
CA THR A 230 -5.84 -11.34 -31.96
C THR A 230 -5.89 -11.57 -30.42
N THR A 231 -5.94 -12.85 -30.04
CA THR A 231 -5.25 -13.58 -28.94
C THR A 231 -5.17 -13.08 -27.48
N SER A 232 -5.72 -13.93 -26.60
CA SER A 232 -5.11 -14.65 -25.44
C SER A 232 -4.46 -13.94 -24.24
N ASP A 233 -4.70 -14.62 -23.10
CA ASP A 233 -3.96 -14.64 -21.83
C ASP A 233 -4.19 -13.43 -20.90
N GLY A 234 -4.62 -13.56 -19.65
CA GLY A 234 -4.48 -14.67 -18.72
C GLY A 234 -3.50 -14.28 -17.63
N GLU A 235 -3.85 -13.33 -16.74
CA GLU A 235 -3.02 -13.02 -15.57
C GLU A 235 -3.86 -12.69 -14.33
N SER A 236 -3.43 -13.29 -13.22
CA SER A 236 -3.96 -13.26 -11.87
C SER A 236 -3.79 -11.89 -11.21
N PHE A 237 -4.91 -11.30 -10.78
CA PHE A 237 -4.93 -10.13 -9.91
C PHE A 237 -5.23 -10.58 -8.47
N ASP A 238 -4.22 -10.54 -7.62
CA ASP A 238 -4.37 -10.52 -6.17
C ASP A 238 -3.80 -9.18 -5.68
N GLU A 239 -4.63 -8.13 -5.68
CA GLU A 239 -4.29 -6.88 -5.02
C GLU A 239 -5.56 -6.14 -4.58
N ALA A 240 -5.76 -6.01 -3.27
CA ALA A 240 -6.71 -5.05 -2.71
C ALA A 240 -6.09 -4.31 -1.51
N PRO A 241 -6.26 -2.98 -1.40
CA PRO A 241 -5.52 -2.13 -0.47
C PRO A 241 -6.39 -1.68 0.70
N GLY A 242 -5.78 -1.09 1.73
CA GLY A 242 -6.54 -0.45 2.80
C GLY A 242 -5.70 0.11 3.93
N CYS A 243 -5.41 1.39 3.83
CA CYS A 243 -4.85 2.27 4.85
C CYS A 243 -5.77 2.38 6.08
N LEU A 244 -5.24 2.36 7.30
CA LEU A 244 -5.90 2.96 8.47
C LEU A 244 -4.89 3.34 9.58
N MET A 245 -4.63 4.65 9.62
CA MET A 245 -4.52 5.54 10.78
C MET A 245 -3.53 5.25 11.92
N LEU A 246 -2.59 6.20 12.04
CA LEU A 246 -1.98 6.64 13.29
C LEU A 246 -3.04 6.89 14.37
N ARG A 247 -2.92 6.20 15.51
CA ARG A 247 -3.21 6.78 16.83
C ARG A 247 -2.50 5.98 17.91
N LEU A 248 -1.32 6.43 18.32
CA LEU A 248 -0.75 6.10 19.63
C LEU A 248 -0.15 7.38 20.23
N LEU A 249 -1.04 8.23 20.75
CA LEU A 249 -0.74 8.94 21.99
C LEU A 249 -1.02 7.94 23.11
N GLY A 250 0.04 7.54 23.82
CA GLY A 250 -0.02 6.62 24.95
C GLY A 250 1.33 6.59 25.64
N HIS A 251 1.42 7.34 26.74
CA HIS A 251 2.57 7.49 27.62
C HIS A 251 3.31 6.18 27.94
N GLY A 252 4.64 6.15 27.76
CA GLY A 252 5.52 5.09 28.25
C GLY A 252 6.93 5.14 27.63
N PRO A 253 8.03 4.90 28.38
CA PRO A 253 9.39 5.14 27.93
C PRO A 253 9.96 3.89 27.25
N LEU A 254 9.81 3.79 25.93
CA LEU A 254 10.60 2.86 25.11
C LEU A 254 11.13 3.62 23.90
N SER A 255 12.24 4.30 24.13
CA SER A 255 13.00 5.01 23.13
C SER A 255 13.96 4.07 22.40
N LEU A 256 13.70 3.80 21.13
CA LEU A 256 14.68 3.18 20.24
C LEU A 256 14.75 3.97 18.93
N PRO A 257 15.96 4.14 18.36
CA PRO A 257 16.20 5.04 17.24
C PRO A 257 15.54 4.51 15.98
N MET A 258 14.76 5.37 15.33
CA MET A 258 14.18 5.14 14.01
C MET A 258 15.27 5.42 12.97
N CYS A 259 15.87 4.37 12.41
CA CYS A 259 16.75 4.50 11.24
C CYS A 259 15.89 4.69 9.99
N ILE A 260 16.28 5.67 9.18
CA ILE A 260 15.65 6.01 7.91
C ILE A 260 16.16 5.03 6.86
N LYS A 261 15.23 4.28 6.25
CA LYS A 261 15.44 3.51 5.03
C LYS A 261 15.21 4.39 3.80
#